data_AF-A0A9E0DJM0-F1
#
_entry.id   AF-A0A9E0DJM0-F1
#
_cell.length_a   1.000
_cell.length_b   1.000
_cell.length_c   1.000
_cell.angle_alpha   90.00
_cell.angle_beta   90.00
_cell.angle_gamma   90.00
#
_symmetry.space_group_name_H-M   'P 1'
#
loop_
_entity.id
_entity.type
_entity.pdbx_description
1 polymer ?
#
loop_
_entity_poly.entity_id
_entity_poly.type
_entity_poly.pdbx_seq_one_letter_code
_entity_poly.pdbx_strand_id
1 'polypeptide(L)'
;MGDRHLNLFYSYNQDNQLIENNLTRAWIVTLGFLSGPARDAWLRLLLQEPFAQIGQNVDAFPAFDNARCALQGWMDPEDTQCVSRSYVLTIAGDALDLSAEEGDSYPSIPDGWIFDMSAGYCLLVEAKLHGNPLDEAQVVAHAKDWLGLSTSALKGRLLAVSWLDVARSIEEIKEAQALTQQESAILNHLAEFLGFYGYHLFHGFHLSSLKPPPRFELRRSKTRPFAHFTTLDHPPNFHLITSA
;
A
#
# COMPACT_ATOMS: atom_id res chain seq x y z
N MET A 1 -23.73 15.46 0.20
CA MET A 1 -22.81 14.45 0.75
C MET A 1 -21.45 14.73 0.12
N GLY A 2 -20.49 15.23 0.89
CA GLY A 2 -19.14 15.46 0.38
C GLY A 2 -18.46 14.10 0.25
N ASP A 3 -17.95 13.80 -0.93
CA ASP A 3 -17.37 12.50 -1.26
C ASP A 3 -16.06 12.31 -0.50
N ARG A 4 -16.14 11.69 0.69
CA ARG A 4 -14.99 11.48 1.59
C ARG A 4 -13.95 10.52 1.00
N HIS A 5 -14.29 9.83 -0.10
CA HIS A 5 -13.42 8.89 -0.81
C HIS A 5 -12.29 9.58 -1.59
N LEU A 6 -12.49 10.81 -2.07
CA LEU A 6 -11.46 11.54 -2.84
C LEU A 6 -10.26 11.99 -1.97
N ASN A 7 -10.42 12.07 -0.64
CA ASN A 7 -9.33 12.42 0.27
C ASN A 7 -8.43 11.23 0.65
N LEU A 8 -8.82 9.99 0.31
CA LEU A 8 -8.01 8.80 0.58
C LEU A 8 -6.85 8.67 -0.43
N PHE A 9 -7.10 9.08 -1.67
CA PHE A 9 -6.22 8.80 -2.82
C PHE A 9 -5.44 10.02 -3.30
N TYR A 10 -5.88 11.24 -2.96
CA TYR A 10 -5.30 12.49 -3.45
C TYR A 10 -4.97 13.41 -2.27
N SER A 11 -3.78 14.04 -2.29
CA SER A 11 -3.43 15.12 -1.36
C SER A 11 -3.35 16.44 -2.12
N TYR A 12 -4.12 17.44 -1.68
CA TYR A 12 -4.15 18.77 -2.29
C TYR A 12 -3.62 19.82 -1.31
N ASN A 13 -2.90 20.83 -1.81
CA ASN A 13 -2.47 21.97 -0.98
C ASN A 13 -3.64 22.92 -0.74
N GLN A 14 -3.39 23.95 0.05
CA GLN A 14 -4.38 24.98 0.37
C GLN A 14 -4.90 25.72 -0.88
N ASP A 15 -4.17 25.63 -2.00
CA ASP A 15 -4.51 26.20 -3.31
C ASP A 15 -5.21 25.21 -4.26
N ASN A 16 -5.62 24.03 -3.77
CA ASN A 16 -6.21 22.93 -4.55
C ASN A 16 -5.28 22.37 -5.65
N GLN A 17 -3.97 22.55 -5.53
CA GLN A 17 -3.01 21.87 -6.40
C GLN A 17 -2.72 20.50 -5.83
N LEU A 18 -2.70 19.48 -6.68
CA LEU A 18 -2.28 18.12 -6.32
C LEU A 18 -0.81 18.19 -5.83
N ILE A 19 -0.57 17.87 -4.56
CA ILE A 19 0.77 17.92 -3.96
C ILE A 19 1.53 16.63 -4.22
N GLU A 20 0.85 15.49 -4.09
CA GLU A 20 1.52 14.19 -4.04
C GLU A 20 0.61 13.06 -4.50
N ASN A 21 1.14 12.23 -5.40
CA ASN A 21 0.52 10.98 -5.83
C ASN A 21 0.65 9.97 -4.70
N ASN A 22 -0.39 9.79 -3.89
CA ASN A 22 -0.29 8.98 -2.69
C ASN A 22 -0.67 7.51 -2.94
N LEU A 23 -0.01 6.89 -3.92
CA LEU A 23 -0.25 5.48 -4.28
C LEU A 23 0.04 4.53 -3.13
N THR A 24 1.10 4.79 -2.36
CA THR A 24 1.40 4.00 -1.17
C THR A 24 0.25 4.08 -0.17
N ARG A 25 -0.26 5.29 0.11
CA ARG A 25 -1.43 5.46 0.98
C ARG A 25 -2.67 4.80 0.40
N ALA A 26 -2.94 4.98 -0.88
CA ALA A 26 -4.05 4.34 -1.59
C ALA A 26 -4.07 2.83 -1.35
N TRP A 27 -2.92 2.19 -1.57
CA TRP A 27 -2.75 0.76 -1.44
C TRP A 27 -2.82 0.28 0.01
N ILE A 28 -2.05 0.89 0.92
CA ILE A 28 -2.05 0.58 2.37
C ILE A 28 -3.44 0.74 2.99
N VAL A 29 -4.13 1.84 2.68
CA VAL A 29 -5.48 2.08 3.19
C VAL A 29 -6.47 1.08 2.62
N THR A 30 -6.34 0.73 1.33
CA THR A 30 -7.19 -0.30 0.71
C THR A 30 -7.02 -1.64 1.42
N LEU A 31 -5.79 -2.08 1.67
CA LEU A 31 -5.51 -3.29 2.45
C LEU A 31 -6.13 -3.25 3.86
N GLY A 32 -6.09 -2.08 4.51
CA GLY A 32 -6.71 -1.86 5.81
C GLY A 32 -8.24 -1.96 5.82
N PHE A 33 -8.90 -1.72 4.69
CA PHE A 33 -10.36 -1.81 4.55
C PHE A 33 -10.87 -3.20 4.16
N LEU A 34 -10.00 -4.09 3.69
CA LEU A 34 -10.39 -5.47 3.38
C LEU A 34 -10.61 -6.28 4.66
N SER A 35 -11.52 -7.25 4.60
CA SER A 35 -11.62 -8.28 5.62
C SER A 35 -10.31 -9.08 5.71
N GLY A 36 -10.07 -9.72 6.86
CA GLY A 36 -8.90 -10.58 7.05
C GLY A 36 -8.72 -11.62 5.94
N PRO A 37 -9.76 -12.42 5.61
CA PRO A 37 -9.66 -13.40 4.52
C PRO A 37 -9.37 -12.79 3.14
N ALA A 38 -9.98 -11.65 2.80
CA ALA A 38 -9.71 -10.98 1.52
C ALA A 38 -8.29 -10.39 1.48
N ARG A 39 -7.81 -9.81 2.59
CA ARG A 39 -6.44 -9.31 2.71
C ARG A 39 -5.41 -10.43 2.59
N ASP A 40 -5.63 -11.56 3.27
CA ASP A 40 -4.76 -12.74 3.17
C ASP A 40 -4.71 -13.27 1.74
N ALA A 41 -5.87 -13.49 1.11
CA ALA A 41 -5.92 -13.95 -0.27
C ALA A 41 -5.18 -12.99 -1.22
N TRP A 42 -5.38 -11.69 -1.08
CA TRP A 42 -4.78 -10.71 -2.00
C TRP A 42 -3.26 -10.65 -1.84
N LEU A 43 -2.79 -10.55 -0.60
CA LEU A 43 -1.35 -10.49 -0.32
C LEU A 43 -0.65 -11.79 -0.70
N ARG A 44 -1.29 -12.96 -0.51
CA ARG A 44 -0.75 -14.24 -0.99
C ARG A 44 -0.59 -14.27 -2.50
N LEU A 45 -1.63 -13.87 -3.24
CA LEU A 45 -1.58 -13.77 -4.70
C LEU A 45 -0.47 -12.81 -5.16
N LEU A 46 -0.43 -11.61 -4.59
CA LEU A 46 0.54 -10.58 -4.96
C LEU A 46 1.99 -10.96 -4.64
N LEU A 47 2.22 -11.64 -3.50
CA LEU A 47 3.56 -11.93 -3.00
C LEU A 47 4.07 -13.32 -3.37
N GLN A 48 3.26 -14.17 -4.00
CA GLN A 48 3.64 -15.54 -4.37
C GLN A 48 4.93 -15.58 -5.20
N GLU A 49 4.97 -14.86 -6.32
CA GLU A 49 6.14 -14.78 -7.20
C GLU A 49 7.35 -14.10 -6.51
N PRO A 50 7.21 -12.93 -5.84
CA PRO A 50 8.30 -12.33 -5.06
C PRO A 50 8.93 -13.26 -4.02
N PHE A 51 8.12 -14.02 -3.26
CA PHE A 51 8.65 -15.00 -2.30
C PHE A 51 9.40 -16.13 -3.03
N ALA A 52 8.87 -16.63 -4.14
CA ALA A 52 9.52 -17.69 -4.92
C ALA A 52 10.89 -17.24 -5.46
N GLN A 53 11.02 -15.99 -5.91
CA GLN A 53 12.27 -15.42 -6.42
C GLN A 53 13.39 -15.36 -5.37
N ILE A 54 13.05 -15.17 -4.09
CA ILE A 54 14.00 -15.22 -2.97
C ILE A 54 14.14 -16.62 -2.36
N GLY A 55 13.62 -17.67 -3.04
CA GLY A 55 13.75 -19.06 -2.61
C GLY A 55 12.88 -19.42 -1.41
N GLN A 56 11.76 -18.71 -1.21
CA GLN A 56 10.85 -18.92 -0.08
C GLN A 56 9.44 -19.24 -0.57
N ASN A 57 8.62 -19.79 0.33
CA ASN A 57 7.22 -20.11 0.05
C ASN A 57 6.30 -19.22 0.88
N VAL A 58 5.44 -18.44 0.21
CA VAL A 58 4.44 -17.57 0.86
C VAL A 58 3.47 -18.38 1.73
N ASP A 59 3.21 -19.65 1.41
CA ASP A 59 2.36 -20.52 2.23
C ASP A 59 3.00 -20.95 3.56
N ALA A 60 4.33 -20.85 3.66
CA ALA A 60 5.04 -21.02 4.94
C ALA A 60 5.11 -19.70 5.75
N PHE A 61 4.68 -18.59 5.15
CA PHE A 61 4.56 -17.30 5.82
C PHE A 61 3.27 -17.25 6.66
N PRO A 62 3.26 -16.55 7.82
CA PRO A 62 2.06 -16.45 8.64
C PRO A 62 0.91 -15.81 7.83
N ALA A 63 -0.33 -16.13 8.18
CA ALA A 63 -1.49 -15.55 7.51
C ALA A 63 -1.53 -14.03 7.70
N PHE A 64 -2.00 -13.32 6.68
CA PHE A 64 -2.20 -11.87 6.71
C PHE A 64 -3.63 -11.49 7.13
N ASP A 65 -4.41 -12.45 7.62
CA ASP A 65 -5.79 -12.23 8.05
C ASP A 65 -5.88 -11.23 9.21
N ASN A 66 -4.86 -11.19 10.07
CA ASN A 66 -4.73 -10.26 11.18
C ASN A 66 -3.70 -9.14 10.93
N ALA A 67 -3.18 -9.03 9.69
CA ALA A 67 -2.21 -8.02 9.33
C ALA A 67 -2.73 -6.61 9.62
N ARG A 68 -1.92 -5.82 10.31
CA ARG A 68 -2.11 -4.38 10.49
C ARG A 68 -1.35 -3.64 9.39
N CYS A 69 -1.87 -2.49 9.00
CA CYS A 69 -1.30 -1.66 7.95
C CYS A 69 -1.09 -0.25 8.52
N ALA A 70 0.06 0.36 8.24
CA ALA A 70 0.36 1.71 8.70
C ALA A 70 1.13 2.53 7.64
N LEU A 71 1.04 3.85 7.73
CA LEU A 71 1.80 4.78 6.89
C LEU A 71 3.09 5.21 7.59
N GLN A 72 3.88 6.03 6.91
CA GLN A 72 5.10 6.65 7.45
C GLN A 72 4.96 7.18 8.89
N GLY A 73 5.99 6.94 9.70
CA GLY A 73 6.12 7.49 11.06
C GLY A 73 5.27 6.80 12.13
N TRP A 74 4.64 5.67 11.83
CA TRP A 74 3.80 4.95 12.80
C TRP A 74 4.51 3.83 13.55
N MET A 75 5.63 3.32 13.02
CA MET A 75 6.40 2.24 13.63
C MET A 75 7.59 2.79 14.42
N ASP A 76 8.03 2.02 15.41
CA ASP A 76 9.29 2.23 16.12
C ASP A 76 10.33 1.24 15.57
N PRO A 77 11.54 1.70 15.18
CA PRO A 77 12.64 0.82 14.80
C PRO A 77 12.96 -0.27 15.83
N GLU A 78 12.86 0.02 17.13
CA GLU A 78 13.14 -0.97 18.18
C GLU A 78 12.17 -2.16 18.13
N ASP A 79 10.89 -1.88 17.85
CA ASP A 79 9.87 -2.92 17.69
C ASP A 79 10.12 -3.74 16.42
N THR A 80 10.40 -3.08 15.29
CA THR A 80 10.53 -3.75 14.00
C THR A 80 11.82 -4.56 13.87
N GLN A 81 12.89 -4.16 14.56
CA GLN A 81 14.15 -4.91 14.61
C GLN A 81 14.05 -6.21 15.42
N CYS A 82 13.11 -6.31 16.36
CA CYS A 82 12.90 -7.51 17.17
C CYS A 82 12.11 -8.62 16.45
N VAL A 83 11.62 -8.35 15.24
CA VAL A 83 10.72 -9.24 14.52
C VAL A 83 11.49 -10.35 13.80
N SER A 84 11.07 -11.61 14.03
CA SER A 84 11.77 -12.78 13.47
C SER A 84 11.74 -12.87 11.94
N ARG A 85 10.71 -12.28 11.31
CA ARG A 85 10.43 -12.34 9.87
C ARG A 85 10.22 -10.92 9.34
N SER A 86 11.31 -10.24 9.03
CA SER A 86 11.29 -8.91 8.43
C SER A 86 11.62 -8.94 6.94
N TYR A 87 10.87 -8.18 6.14
CA TYR A 87 11.06 -8.05 4.70
C TYR A 87 10.94 -6.60 4.27
N VAL A 88 11.60 -6.25 3.17
CA VAL A 88 11.35 -5.00 2.47
C VAL A 88 10.52 -5.33 1.24
N LEU A 89 9.34 -4.72 1.13
CA LEU A 89 8.47 -4.80 -0.02
C LEU A 89 8.59 -3.51 -0.83
N THR A 90 9.13 -3.61 -2.04
CA THR A 90 9.21 -2.49 -2.96
C THR A 90 8.11 -2.58 -4.01
N ILE A 91 7.39 -1.47 -4.26
CA ILE A 91 6.41 -1.36 -5.35
C ILE A 91 6.81 -0.26 -6.32
N ALA A 92 7.31 -0.61 -7.50
CA ALA A 92 7.80 0.36 -8.48
C ALA A 92 7.59 -0.08 -9.93
N GLY A 93 7.72 0.86 -10.87
CA GLY A 93 7.64 0.55 -12.31
C GLY A 93 8.87 -0.21 -12.83
N ASP A 94 10.03 0.08 -12.24
CA ASP A 94 11.32 -0.48 -12.63
C ASP A 94 11.86 -1.38 -11.53
N ALA A 95 12.56 -2.46 -11.92
CA ALA A 95 13.19 -3.36 -10.97
C ALA A 95 14.33 -2.65 -10.23
N LEU A 96 14.46 -2.94 -8.92
CA LEU A 96 15.58 -2.45 -8.12
C LEU A 96 16.78 -3.36 -8.33
N ASP A 97 17.90 -2.81 -8.79
CA ASP A 97 19.18 -3.52 -8.81
C ASP A 97 19.91 -3.23 -7.50
N LEU A 98 20.11 -4.21 -6.61
CA LEU A 98 20.82 -3.95 -5.35
C LEU A 98 22.33 -3.97 -5.58
N SER A 99 22.85 -2.86 -6.11
CA SER A 99 24.27 -2.64 -6.37
C SER A 99 24.94 -1.75 -5.31
N ALA A 100 24.15 -0.90 -4.63
CA ALA A 100 24.63 0.02 -3.61
C ALA A 100 25.33 -0.69 -2.44
N GLU A 101 26.49 -0.12 -2.04
CA GLU A 101 27.16 -0.49 -0.79
C GLU A 101 26.44 0.15 0.41
N GLU A 102 26.71 -0.35 1.63
CA GLU A 102 26.20 0.28 2.85
C GLU A 102 26.74 1.72 2.96
N GLY A 103 25.86 2.70 2.77
CA GLY A 103 26.14 4.12 2.98
C GLY A 103 25.86 4.58 4.42
N ASP A 104 26.14 5.86 4.67
CA ASP A 104 25.72 6.55 5.89
C ASP A 104 24.18 6.57 6.03
N SER A 105 23.69 6.82 7.26
CA SER A 105 22.25 6.89 7.56
C SER A 105 21.52 7.84 6.60
N TYR A 106 20.45 7.36 5.98
CA TYR A 106 19.63 8.18 5.07
C TYR A 106 18.47 8.79 5.88
N PRO A 107 18.29 10.12 5.93
CA PRO A 107 17.28 10.76 6.77
C PRO A 107 15.89 10.69 6.11
N SER A 108 15.43 9.49 5.76
CA SER A 108 14.09 9.23 5.26
C SER A 108 13.35 8.24 6.15
N ILE A 109 12.03 8.26 6.02
CA ILE A 109 11.12 7.35 6.71
C ILE A 109 10.48 6.46 5.64
N PRO A 110 10.25 5.16 5.92
CA PRO A 110 9.53 4.28 5.02
C PRO A 110 8.13 4.77 4.70
N ASP A 111 7.68 4.53 3.47
CA ASP A 111 6.37 5.00 2.99
C ASP A 111 5.20 4.32 3.75
N GLY A 112 5.35 3.04 4.13
CA GLY A 112 4.32 2.30 4.86
C GLY A 112 4.78 0.95 5.42
N TRP A 113 3.82 0.23 6.01
CA TRP A 113 4.06 -1.00 6.77
C TRP A 113 2.90 -1.98 6.65
N ILE A 114 3.21 -3.28 6.62
CA ILE A 114 2.26 -4.38 6.80
C ILE A 114 2.85 -5.34 7.83
N PHE A 115 2.17 -5.59 8.94
CA PHE A 115 2.79 -6.31 10.05
C PHE A 115 1.78 -7.04 10.93
N ASP A 116 2.25 -8.08 11.60
CA ASP A 116 1.60 -8.67 12.76
C ASP A 116 2.70 -9.09 13.74
N MET A 117 2.89 -8.29 14.78
CA MET A 117 3.92 -8.53 15.80
C MET A 117 3.63 -9.78 16.63
N SER A 118 2.36 -10.18 16.76
CA SER A 118 1.99 -11.40 17.48
C SER A 118 2.30 -12.66 16.67
N ALA A 119 2.12 -12.58 15.34
CA ALA A 119 2.55 -13.62 14.40
C ALA A 119 4.04 -13.54 14.04
N GLY A 120 4.74 -12.50 14.52
CA GLY A 120 6.19 -12.36 14.43
C GLY A 120 6.71 -11.95 13.05
N TYR A 121 5.94 -11.17 12.29
CA TYR A 121 6.37 -10.65 10.99
C TYR A 121 6.11 -9.16 10.75
N CYS A 122 6.95 -8.57 9.89
CA CYS A 122 6.88 -7.17 9.48
C CYS A 122 7.38 -6.99 8.04
N LEU A 123 6.61 -6.30 7.21
CA LEU A 123 6.97 -5.87 5.87
C LEU A 123 7.06 -4.34 5.88
N LEU A 124 8.25 -3.83 5.60
CA LEU A 124 8.50 -2.41 5.33
C LEU A 124 8.16 -2.14 3.87
N VAL A 125 7.33 -1.14 3.60
CA VAL A 125 6.87 -0.81 2.25
C VAL A 125 7.56 0.45 1.76
N GLU A 126 8.24 0.34 0.62
CA GLU A 126 8.76 1.47 -0.13
C GLU A 126 8.14 1.45 -1.53
N ALA A 127 7.50 2.53 -1.96
CA ALA A 127 6.78 2.52 -3.22
C ALA A 127 6.94 3.82 -3.99
N LYS A 128 7.12 3.67 -5.30
CA LYS A 128 7.56 4.73 -6.18
C LYS A 128 6.89 4.63 -7.54
N LEU A 129 6.84 5.77 -8.24
CA LEU A 129 6.27 5.90 -9.58
C LEU A 129 7.39 6.04 -10.60
N HIS A 130 7.10 5.72 -11.86
CA HIS A 130 8.07 5.79 -12.97
C HIS A 130 8.79 7.16 -13.12
N GLY A 131 8.21 8.26 -12.61
CA GLY A 131 8.85 9.59 -12.61
C GLY A 131 9.76 9.88 -11.42
N ASN A 132 9.82 9.00 -10.42
CA ASN A 132 10.64 9.11 -9.23
C ASN A 132 11.09 7.69 -8.84
N PRO A 133 12.17 7.16 -9.43
CA PRO A 133 12.58 5.78 -9.22
C PRO A 133 12.92 5.50 -7.75
N LEU A 134 12.94 4.21 -7.39
CA LEU A 134 13.45 3.78 -6.09
C LEU A 134 14.94 4.17 -5.97
N ASP A 135 15.28 4.81 -4.87
CA ASP A 135 16.68 5.07 -4.51
C ASP A 135 17.21 3.85 -3.75
N GLU A 136 18.19 3.15 -4.34
CA GLU A 136 18.84 1.98 -3.73
C GLU A 136 19.41 2.29 -2.35
N ALA A 137 20.05 3.46 -2.18
CA ALA A 137 20.65 3.86 -0.92
C ALA A 137 19.57 4.06 0.15
N GLN A 138 18.42 4.61 -0.24
CA GLN A 138 17.26 4.75 0.63
C GLN A 138 16.72 3.39 1.10
N VAL A 139 16.57 2.42 0.19
CA VAL A 139 16.08 1.07 0.51
C VAL A 139 17.05 0.34 1.43
N VAL A 140 18.36 0.41 1.15
CA VAL A 140 19.41 -0.19 1.99
C VAL A 140 19.42 0.42 3.39
N ALA A 141 19.35 1.75 3.48
CA ALA A 141 19.29 2.45 4.77
C ALA A 141 18.02 2.08 5.55
N HIS A 142 16.85 2.04 4.90
CA HIS A 142 15.60 1.61 5.52
C HIS A 142 15.69 0.17 6.07
N ALA A 143 16.24 -0.76 5.29
CA ALA A 143 16.43 -2.14 5.73
C ALA A 143 17.33 -2.24 6.97
N LYS A 144 18.43 -1.49 7.01
CA LYS A 144 19.37 -1.47 8.12
C LYS A 144 18.78 -0.80 9.35
N ASP A 145 18.33 0.43 9.20
CA ASP A 145 17.95 1.30 10.31
C ASP A 145 16.63 0.86 10.96
N TRP A 146 15.70 0.31 10.17
CA TRP A 146 14.39 -0.07 10.69
C TRP A 146 14.22 -1.57 10.90
N LEU A 147 14.84 -2.43 10.10
CA LEU A 147 14.67 -3.88 10.21
C LEU A 147 15.91 -4.59 10.76
N GLY A 148 17.01 -3.88 10.98
CA GLY A 148 18.27 -4.47 11.45
C GLY A 148 18.92 -5.40 10.42
N LEU A 149 18.56 -5.26 9.14
CA LEU A 149 19.05 -6.11 8.06
C LEU A 149 20.34 -5.53 7.47
N SER A 150 21.40 -6.35 7.42
CA SER A 150 22.58 -5.99 6.63
C SER A 150 22.28 -6.05 5.13
N THR A 151 23.07 -5.36 4.30
CA THR A 151 22.89 -5.40 2.84
C THR A 151 22.98 -6.83 2.28
N SER A 152 23.83 -7.67 2.87
CA SER A 152 23.94 -9.08 2.49
C SER A 152 22.66 -9.87 2.78
N ALA A 153 21.96 -9.58 3.88
CA ALA A 153 20.71 -10.22 4.25
C ALA A 153 19.53 -9.69 3.44
N LEU A 154 19.57 -8.42 3.03
CA LEU A 154 18.50 -7.77 2.26
C LEU A 154 18.16 -8.51 0.95
N LYS A 155 19.15 -9.06 0.24
CA LYS A 155 18.89 -9.82 -1.00
C LYS A 155 17.94 -11.01 -0.81
N GLY A 156 17.98 -11.66 0.36
CA GLY A 156 17.07 -12.76 0.70
C GLY A 156 15.78 -12.30 1.41
N ARG A 157 15.56 -10.99 1.52
CA ARG A 157 14.44 -10.34 2.23
C ARG A 157 13.75 -9.23 1.43
N LEU A 158 14.22 -8.94 0.22
CA LEU A 158 13.63 -7.96 -0.69
C LEU A 158 12.56 -8.65 -1.53
N LEU A 159 11.32 -8.17 -1.41
CA LEU A 159 10.18 -8.56 -2.23
C LEU A 159 9.92 -7.44 -3.23
N ALA A 160 10.24 -7.68 -4.51
CA ALA A 160 10.04 -6.70 -5.57
C ALA A 160 8.72 -6.95 -6.31
N VAL A 161 7.87 -5.93 -6.37
CA VAL A 161 6.55 -5.97 -7.00
C VAL A 161 6.41 -4.74 -7.90
N SER A 162 5.66 -4.86 -8.99
CA SER A 162 5.28 -3.70 -9.81
C SER A 162 3.85 -3.24 -9.56
N TRP A 163 3.56 -1.98 -9.90
CA TRP A 163 2.17 -1.50 -9.89
C TRP A 163 1.27 -2.26 -10.88
N LEU A 164 1.85 -2.86 -11.91
CA LEU A 164 1.13 -3.77 -12.81
C LEU A 164 0.74 -5.07 -12.10
N ASP A 165 1.61 -5.63 -11.27
CA ASP A 165 1.31 -6.83 -10.47
C ASP A 165 0.23 -6.52 -9.43
N VAL A 166 0.28 -5.34 -8.81
CA VAL A 166 -0.81 -4.85 -7.94
C VAL A 166 -2.13 -4.79 -8.72
N ALA A 167 -2.14 -4.20 -9.92
CA ALA A 167 -3.35 -4.11 -10.73
C ALA A 167 -3.89 -5.48 -11.18
N ARG A 168 -3.01 -6.41 -11.58
CA ARG A 168 -3.39 -7.77 -11.99
C ARG A 168 -3.95 -8.58 -10.83
N SER A 169 -3.30 -8.53 -9.66
CA SER A 169 -3.75 -9.25 -8.47
C SER A 169 -5.12 -8.78 -7.97
N ILE A 170 -5.53 -7.53 -8.25
CA ILE A 170 -6.89 -7.04 -7.97
C ILE A 170 -7.93 -7.79 -8.81
N GLU A 171 -7.68 -7.99 -10.11
CA GLU A 171 -8.60 -8.74 -10.96
C GLU A 171 -8.63 -10.23 -10.56
N GLU A 172 -7.47 -10.81 -10.26
CA GLU A 172 -7.37 -12.20 -9.82
C GLU A 172 -8.12 -12.46 -8.51
N ILE A 173 -8.01 -11.59 -7.50
CA ILE A 173 -8.75 -11.80 -6.25
C ILE A 173 -10.26 -11.65 -6.45
N LYS A 174 -10.70 -10.75 -7.34
CA LYS A 174 -12.14 -10.60 -7.65
C LYS A 174 -12.73 -11.85 -8.29
N GLU A 175 -11.91 -12.63 -9.00
CA GLU A 175 -12.31 -13.92 -9.58
C GLU A 175 -12.18 -15.07 -8.58
N ALA A 176 -11.14 -15.07 -7.74
CA ALA A 176 -10.80 -16.17 -6.84
C ALA A 176 -11.59 -16.17 -5.54
N GLN A 177 -12.02 -15.00 -5.05
CA GLN A 177 -12.60 -14.83 -3.72
C GLN A 177 -14.01 -14.25 -3.79
N ALA A 178 -14.91 -14.76 -2.95
CA ALA A 178 -16.23 -14.16 -2.73
C ALA A 178 -16.09 -12.86 -1.90
N LEU A 179 -15.81 -11.75 -2.58
CA LEU A 179 -15.71 -10.43 -1.98
C LEU A 179 -17.09 -9.86 -1.66
N THR A 180 -17.17 -9.08 -0.59
CA THR A 180 -18.36 -8.25 -0.34
C THR A 180 -18.49 -7.15 -1.39
N GLN A 181 -19.68 -6.55 -1.51
CA GLN A 181 -19.89 -5.41 -2.39
C GLN A 181 -18.98 -4.23 -2.05
N GLN A 182 -18.72 -3.99 -0.76
CA GLN A 182 -17.86 -2.90 -0.30
C GLN A 182 -16.38 -3.16 -0.67
N GLU A 183 -15.87 -4.37 -0.44
CA GLU A 183 -14.50 -4.73 -0.82
C GLU A 183 -14.31 -4.64 -2.33
N SER A 184 -15.26 -5.19 -3.10
CA SER A 184 -15.26 -5.09 -4.56
C SER A 184 -15.22 -3.64 -5.04
N ALA A 185 -16.01 -2.75 -4.42
CA ALA A 185 -16.04 -1.34 -4.78
C ALA A 185 -14.71 -0.64 -4.46
N ILE A 186 -14.10 -0.91 -3.30
CA ILE A 186 -12.82 -0.31 -2.91
C ILE A 186 -11.69 -0.78 -3.85
N LEU A 187 -11.64 -2.08 -4.16
CA LEU A 187 -10.66 -2.64 -5.09
C LEU A 187 -10.84 -2.08 -6.51
N ASN A 188 -12.08 -1.91 -6.98
CA ASN A 188 -12.36 -1.25 -8.26
C ASN A 188 -11.87 0.20 -8.26
N HIS A 189 -12.09 0.96 -7.18
CA HIS A 189 -11.59 2.33 -7.10
C HIS A 189 -10.06 2.38 -7.09
N LEU A 190 -9.39 1.44 -6.41
CA LEU A 190 -7.93 1.35 -6.47
C LEU A 190 -7.47 0.99 -7.90
N ALA A 191 -8.09 0.02 -8.56
CA ALA A 191 -7.78 -0.35 -9.94
C ALA A 191 -7.98 0.83 -10.91
N GLU A 192 -9.07 1.59 -10.76
CA GLU A 192 -9.32 2.82 -11.53
C GLU A 192 -8.29 3.91 -11.21
N PHE A 193 -7.87 4.05 -9.96
CA PHE A 193 -6.82 5.00 -9.55
C PHE A 193 -5.46 4.64 -10.14
N LEU A 194 -5.06 3.36 -10.08
CA LEU A 194 -3.89 2.82 -10.76
C LEU A 194 -4.02 3.01 -12.28
N GLY A 195 -5.22 2.82 -12.81
CA GLY A 195 -5.69 3.17 -14.15
C GLY A 195 -5.36 4.61 -14.53
N PHE A 196 -5.75 5.56 -13.69
CA PHE A 196 -5.62 6.97 -13.98
C PHE A 196 -4.17 7.46 -13.87
N TYR A 197 -3.42 7.00 -12.88
CA TYR A 197 -2.05 7.44 -12.61
C TYR A 197 -0.97 6.61 -13.31
N GLY A 198 -1.29 5.39 -13.74
CA GLY A 198 -0.37 4.47 -14.41
C GLY A 198 -0.48 4.44 -15.94
N TYR A 199 -1.54 4.98 -16.56
CA TYR A 199 -1.87 4.64 -17.95
C TYR A 199 -1.58 5.73 -18.99
N HIS A 200 -0.45 6.43 -18.83
CA HIS A 200 0.35 6.81 -20.00
C HIS A 200 1.34 5.70 -20.43
N LEU A 201 1.46 4.58 -19.69
CA LEU A 201 2.48 3.55 -19.94
C LEU A 201 1.97 2.16 -20.37
N PHE A 202 0.67 1.89 -20.39
CA PHE A 202 0.18 0.57 -20.82
C PHE A 202 -0.23 0.61 -22.29
N HIS A 203 0.69 0.21 -23.16
CA HIS A 203 0.44 0.00 -24.58
C HIS A 203 -0.74 -1.00 -24.75
N GLY A 204 -1.88 -0.50 -25.23
CA GLY A 204 -3.10 -1.29 -25.42
C GLY A 204 -4.33 -0.84 -24.62
N PHE A 205 -4.20 0.16 -23.74
CA PHE A 205 -5.34 0.74 -23.04
C PHE A 205 -6.00 1.85 -23.88
N HIS A 206 -7.31 1.77 -24.11
CA HIS A 206 -8.06 2.76 -24.88
C HIS A 206 -8.78 3.73 -23.93
N LEU A 207 -8.32 4.98 -23.85
CA LEU A 207 -8.95 6.05 -23.05
C LEU A 207 -10.46 6.23 -23.32
N SER A 208 -10.94 5.83 -24.50
CA SER A 208 -12.35 5.89 -24.87
C SER A 208 -13.25 4.91 -24.12
N SER A 209 -12.70 3.90 -23.44
CA SER A 209 -13.48 2.97 -22.61
C SER A 209 -13.71 3.48 -21.18
N LEU A 210 -12.96 4.50 -20.75
CA LEU A 210 -13.17 5.13 -19.46
C LEU A 210 -14.42 6.02 -19.53
N LYS A 211 -15.35 5.80 -18.59
CA LYS A 211 -16.42 6.76 -18.37
C LYS A 211 -15.77 8.07 -17.91
N PRO A 212 -16.20 9.23 -18.43
CA PRO A 212 -15.69 10.50 -17.96
C PRO A 212 -15.87 10.59 -16.45
N PRO A 213 -14.86 11.10 -15.70
CA PRO A 213 -14.99 11.25 -14.27
C PRO A 213 -16.22 12.12 -13.96
N PRO A 214 -16.96 11.83 -12.87
CA PRO A 214 -18.08 12.68 -12.48
C PRO A 214 -17.61 14.14 -12.37
N ARG A 215 -18.41 15.09 -12.85
CA ARG A 215 -18.14 16.51 -12.62
C ARG A 215 -18.44 16.82 -11.16
N PHE A 216 -17.40 16.95 -10.34
CA PHE A 216 -17.55 17.26 -8.93
C PHE A 216 -17.58 18.77 -8.69
N GLU A 217 -18.72 19.29 -8.22
CA GLU A 217 -18.80 20.62 -7.61
C GLU A 217 -18.59 20.50 -6.10
N LEU A 218 -17.43 20.94 -5.60
CA LEU A 218 -17.20 21.08 -4.16
C LEU A 218 -18.03 22.25 -3.62
N ARG A 219 -19.18 21.94 -3.03
CA ARG A 219 -19.93 22.92 -2.23
C ARG A 219 -19.14 23.24 -0.97
N ARG A 220 -18.53 24.44 -0.93
CA ARG A 220 -17.89 25.00 0.27
C ARG A 220 -18.91 25.03 1.42
N SER A 221 -18.73 24.16 2.41
CA SER A 221 -19.41 24.30 3.71
C SER A 221 -18.74 25.45 4.46
N LYS A 222 -19.51 26.48 4.83
CA LYS A 222 -19.02 27.63 5.61
C LYS A 222 -18.76 27.30 7.08
N THR A 223 -18.92 26.05 7.51
CA THR A 223 -18.82 25.66 8.91
C THR A 223 -17.80 24.53 9.10
N ARG A 224 -16.67 24.91 9.74
CA ARG A 224 -15.55 24.12 10.31
C ARG A 224 -14.33 23.91 9.40
N PRO A 225 -13.18 24.54 9.74
CA PRO A 225 -11.88 24.19 9.20
C PRO A 225 -11.30 23.02 10.00
N PHE A 226 -10.63 22.09 9.30
CA PHE A 226 -9.91 20.92 9.83
C PHE A 226 -10.77 19.77 10.39
N ALA A 227 -10.74 18.64 9.68
CA ALA A 227 -10.92 17.33 10.30
C ALA A 227 -9.56 16.92 10.88
N HIS A 228 -9.42 17.00 12.21
CA HIS A 228 -8.35 16.30 12.91
C HIS A 228 -8.61 14.79 12.78
N PHE A 229 -7.69 14.07 12.14
CA PHE A 229 -7.63 12.60 12.23
C PHE A 229 -6.94 12.22 13.53
N THR A 230 -7.60 12.48 14.66
CA THR A 230 -7.20 11.94 15.97
C THR A 230 -8.07 10.74 16.26
N THR A 231 -7.45 9.59 16.53
CA THR A 231 -8.04 8.28 16.88
C THR A 231 -8.50 7.40 15.70
N LEU A 232 -7.57 6.62 15.17
CA LEU A 232 -7.82 5.32 14.52
C LEU A 232 -7.99 4.22 15.59
N ASP A 233 -8.70 4.49 16.70
CA ASP A 233 -8.77 3.55 17.83
C ASP A 233 -10.04 2.72 17.88
N HIS A 234 -11.00 2.89 16.98
CA HIS A 234 -12.08 1.93 16.83
C HIS A 234 -12.40 1.68 15.35
N PRO A 235 -12.46 0.41 14.89
CA PRO A 235 -13.09 0.11 13.62
C PRO A 235 -14.53 0.64 13.67
N PRO A 236 -15.10 1.14 12.55
CA PRO A 236 -16.49 1.56 12.54
C PRO A 236 -17.37 0.32 12.77
N ASN A 237 -17.75 0.11 14.02
CA ASN A 237 -18.81 -0.81 14.39
C ASN A 237 -20.06 -0.41 13.60
N PHE A 238 -20.48 -1.30 12.72
CA PHE A 238 -21.83 -1.32 12.17
C PHE A 238 -22.81 -1.33 13.35
N HIS A 239 -23.62 -0.28 13.47
CA HIS A 239 -24.84 -0.34 14.26
C HIS A 239 -26.01 -0.44 13.30
N LEU A 240 -26.64 -1.62 13.28
CA LEU A 240 -28.03 -1.80 12.86
C LEU A 240 -28.90 -0.89 13.73
N ILE A 241 -29.56 0.09 13.10
CA ILE A 241 -30.72 0.73 13.71
C ILE A 241 -31.94 0.18 12.99
N THR A 242 -32.59 -0.77 13.67
CA THR A 242 -33.95 -1.21 13.39
C THR A 242 -34.94 -0.15 13.86
N SER A 243 -35.75 0.31 12.91
CA SER A 243 -37.15 0.80 12.97
C SER A 243 -37.63 1.71 14.12
N ALA A 244 -38.30 2.80 13.72
CA ALA A 244 -39.75 2.91 13.82
C ALA A 244 -40.30 3.61 12.58
#